data_AF-A0A0C9V104-F1
#
_entry.id   AF-A0A0C9V104-F1
#
_cell.length_a   1.000
_cell.length_b   1.000
_cell.length_c   1.000
_cell.angle_alpha   90.00
_cell.angle_beta   90.00
_cell.angle_gamma   90.00
#
_symmetry.space_group_name_H-M   'P 1'
#
loop_
_entity.id
_entity.type
_entity.pdbx_description
1 polymer ?
#
loop_
_entity_poly.entity_id
_entity_poly.type
_entity_poly.pdbx_seq_one_letter_code
_entity_poly.pdbx_strand_id
1 'polypeptide(L)'
;MHAIAGLRVIREDQIKYLEDCLPKYEKYCITISRKHNKNFNYPRHHNLIHLPGDLRAKGMTDNYSTRPGEGFQQEVQQAYDQTNFRNAEPQMLKIDENQEVIARIRMSVDRLDAQSSLEREELDSTDDGPLASPSETEAHWALGSPLSKCDPDRVEEANSQHPGFRRVTTRLTEFLSEVTDPEHRPTSPLRLTPYQCLYLNYRSLEDWREKRDILRCNPNFYGEPRFDCVVINTAPISFGRLQAIFVFRGK
;
A
#
# COMPACT_ATOMS: atom_id res chain seq x y z
N MET A 1 -30.04 -20.53 -1.12
CA MET A 1 -30.08 -19.06 -1.26
C MET A 1 -30.60 -18.49 0.06
N HIS A 2 -29.74 -18.32 1.06
CA HIS A 2 -30.11 -17.70 2.35
C HIS A 2 -29.76 -16.21 2.27
N ALA A 3 -30.61 -15.44 1.60
CA ALA A 3 -30.65 -14.00 1.78
C ALA A 3 -31.60 -13.70 2.94
N ILE A 4 -31.17 -13.97 4.18
CA ILE A 4 -31.80 -13.33 5.34
C ILE A 4 -31.20 -11.94 5.37
N ALA A 5 -31.79 -11.02 4.61
CA ALA A 5 -31.37 -9.64 4.54
C ALA A 5 -31.45 -9.07 5.98
N GLY A 6 -30.34 -8.54 6.49
CA GLY A 6 -30.24 -7.87 7.79
C GLY A 6 -31.01 -6.55 7.85
N LEU A 7 -32.16 -6.48 7.18
CA LEU A 7 -33.03 -5.33 7.16
C LEU A 7 -33.72 -5.25 8.51
N ARG A 8 -33.59 -4.09 9.13
CA ARG A 8 -34.38 -3.79 10.31
C ARG A 8 -35.81 -3.48 9.86
N VAL A 9 -36.74 -4.20 10.45
CA VAL A 9 -38.18 -4.04 10.19
C VAL A 9 -38.80 -3.16 11.27
N ILE A 10 -39.74 -2.32 10.86
CA ILE A 10 -40.57 -1.54 11.78
C ILE A 10 -41.98 -2.11 11.74
N ARG A 11 -42.60 -2.24 12.91
CA ARG A 11 -43.96 -2.77 13.02
C ARG A 11 -44.99 -1.63 13.06
N GLU A 12 -46.22 -1.91 12.63
CA GLU A 12 -47.29 -0.91 12.56
C GLU A 12 -47.67 -0.36 13.95
N ASP A 13 -47.56 -1.15 15.02
CA ASP A 13 -47.76 -0.67 16.41
C ASP A 13 -46.76 0.44 16.78
N GLN A 14 -45.52 0.32 16.31
CA GLN A 14 -44.47 1.31 16.55
C GLN A 14 -44.71 2.60 15.75
N ILE A 15 -45.22 2.48 14.51
CA ILE A 15 -45.58 3.63 13.68
C ILE A 15 -46.76 4.38 14.30
N LYS A 16 -47.80 3.66 14.75
CA LYS A 16 -48.94 4.26 15.46
C LYS A 16 -48.52 4.95 16.76
N TYR A 17 -47.65 4.31 17.53
CA TYR A 17 -47.09 4.93 18.73
C TYR A 17 -46.34 6.24 18.41
N LEU A 18 -45.58 6.27 17.32
CA LEU A 18 -44.92 7.49 16.86
C LEU A 18 -45.94 8.58 16.51
N GLU A 19 -46.99 8.24 15.78
CA GLU A 19 -48.08 9.18 15.44
C GLU A 19 -48.75 9.76 16.69
N ASP A 20 -49.01 8.93 17.70
CA ASP A 20 -49.57 9.38 18.98
C ASP A 20 -48.61 10.28 19.78
N CYS A 21 -47.30 10.14 19.57
CA CYS A 21 -46.28 10.96 20.20
C CYS A 21 -46.07 12.32 19.52
N LEU A 22 -46.30 12.43 18.21
CA LEU A 22 -46.05 13.65 17.43
C LEU A 22 -46.79 14.89 17.99
N PRO A 23 -48.09 14.83 18.33
CA PRO A 23 -48.80 15.98 18.92
C PRO A 23 -48.23 16.40 20.28
N LYS A 24 -47.78 15.43 21.09
CA LYS A 24 -47.14 15.73 22.38
C LYS A 24 -45.80 16.43 22.16
N TYR A 25 -45.02 15.94 21.22
CA TYR A 25 -43.74 16.54 20.82
C TYR A 25 -43.91 17.97 20.29
N GLU A 26 -44.89 18.21 19.42
CA GLU A 26 -45.21 19.54 18.88
C GLU A 26 -45.56 20.54 19.99
N LYS A 27 -46.36 20.13 20.98
CA LYS A 27 -46.70 20.96 22.15
C LYS A 27 -45.45 21.38 22.94
N TYR A 28 -44.49 20.46 23.12
CA TYR A 28 -43.22 20.78 23.78
C TYR A 28 -42.37 21.73 22.93
N CYS A 29 -42.31 21.54 21.61
CA CYS A 29 -41.63 22.45 20.69
C CYS A 29 -42.21 23.87 20.79
N ILE A 30 -43.53 24.05 20.76
CA ILE A 30 -44.19 25.35 20.93
C ILE A 30 -43.83 26.00 22.28
N THR A 31 -43.80 25.22 23.35
CA THR A 31 -43.46 25.69 24.69
C THR A 31 -42.01 26.17 24.76
N ILE A 32 -41.07 25.40 24.20
CA ILE A 32 -39.66 25.74 24.13
C ILE A 32 -39.44 26.95 23.23
N SER A 33 -40.15 27.04 22.10
CA SER A 33 -40.10 28.21 21.22
C SER A 33 -40.46 29.48 21.95
N ARG A 34 -41.52 29.47 22.76
CA ARG A 34 -41.94 30.63 23.56
C ARG A 34 -40.95 30.96 24.68
N LYS A 35 -40.42 29.95 25.37
CA LYS A 35 -39.53 30.14 26.54
C LYS A 35 -38.11 30.57 26.14
N HIS A 36 -37.61 30.07 25.02
CA HIS A 36 -36.21 30.21 24.63
C HIS A 36 -36.00 30.87 23.25
N ASN A 37 -37.06 31.40 22.64
CA ASN A 37 -37.03 32.03 21.32
C ASN A 37 -36.40 31.14 20.23
N LYS A 38 -36.70 29.84 20.27
CA LYS A 38 -36.20 28.85 19.29
C LYS A 38 -37.21 28.66 18.15
N ASN A 39 -36.70 28.56 16.92
CA ASN A 39 -37.51 28.27 15.73
C ASN A 39 -37.29 26.81 15.29
N PHE A 40 -38.36 26.02 15.24
CA PHE A 40 -38.34 24.62 14.78
C PHE A 40 -38.70 24.47 13.30
N ASN A 41 -38.88 25.57 12.56
CA ASN A 41 -39.13 25.54 11.12
C ASN A 41 -37.83 25.31 10.34
N TYR A 42 -37.34 24.06 10.32
CA TYR A 42 -36.21 23.64 9.51
C TYR A 42 -36.44 22.24 8.90
N PRO A 43 -35.79 21.91 7.76
CA PRO A 43 -36.13 20.71 6.98
C PRO A 43 -36.08 19.40 7.78
N ARG A 44 -35.06 19.21 8.64
CA ARG A 44 -34.94 17.99 9.46
C ARG A 44 -36.09 17.82 10.45
N HIS A 45 -36.63 18.90 11.00
CA HIS A 45 -37.78 18.83 11.90
C HIS A 45 -39.07 18.58 11.11
N HIS A 46 -39.23 19.23 9.96
CA HIS A 46 -40.39 19.01 9.08
C HIS A 46 -40.49 17.54 8.63
N ASN A 47 -39.36 16.88 8.38
CA ASN A 47 -39.32 15.45 8.05
C ASN A 47 -39.97 14.55 9.13
N LEU A 48 -40.00 14.95 10.40
CA LEU A 48 -40.64 14.16 11.47
C LEU A 48 -42.15 14.02 11.28
N ILE A 49 -42.79 15.02 10.65
CA ILE A 49 -44.23 15.01 10.37
C ILE A 49 -44.54 13.98 9.27
N HIS A 50 -43.66 13.85 8.29
CA HIS A 50 -43.80 12.91 7.18
C HIS A 50 -43.30 11.50 7.52
N LEU A 51 -42.49 11.37 8.57
CA LEU A 51 -41.81 10.13 8.95
C LEU A 51 -42.77 8.92 9.06
N PRO A 52 -43.97 9.00 9.67
CA PRO A 52 -44.89 7.87 9.69
C PRO A 52 -45.32 7.41 8.28
N GLY A 53 -45.58 8.35 7.38
CA GLY A 53 -45.91 8.06 5.98
C GLY A 53 -44.72 7.45 5.23
N ASP A 54 -43.53 8.02 5.43
CA ASP A 54 -42.29 7.50 4.85
C ASP A 54 -41.97 6.09 5.35
N LEU A 55 -42.16 5.80 6.64
CA LEU A 55 -41.94 4.48 7.24
C LEU A 55 -42.89 3.43 6.66
N ARG A 56 -44.16 3.78 6.41
CA ARG A 56 -45.11 2.86 5.75
C ARG A 56 -44.80 2.64 4.27
N ALA A 57 -44.36 3.67 3.57
CA ALA A 57 -44.09 3.60 2.12
C ALA A 57 -42.74 2.96 1.79
N LYS A 58 -41.70 3.27 2.57
CA LYS A 58 -40.28 2.95 2.27
C LYS A 58 -39.65 2.01 3.30
N GLY A 59 -40.33 1.74 4.42
CA GLY A 59 -39.77 0.98 5.53
C GLY A 59 -38.83 1.81 6.39
N MET A 60 -37.99 1.13 7.17
CA MET A 60 -37.17 1.77 8.19
C MET A 60 -35.96 2.53 7.60
N THR A 61 -35.66 3.71 8.14
CA THR A 61 -34.64 4.65 7.64
C THR A 61 -33.22 4.12 7.59
N ASP A 62 -32.85 3.15 8.46
CA ASP A 62 -31.49 2.59 8.42
C ASP A 62 -31.24 1.85 7.11
N ASN A 63 -32.29 1.26 6.51
CA ASN A 63 -32.18 0.44 5.30
C ASN A 63 -31.91 1.26 4.04
N TYR A 64 -32.19 2.57 4.07
CA TYR A 64 -31.90 3.51 2.97
C TYR A 64 -31.02 4.68 3.43
N SER A 65 -30.17 4.43 4.43
CA SER A 65 -29.18 5.39 4.88
C SER A 65 -28.05 5.56 3.86
N THR A 66 -27.41 6.73 3.85
CA THR A 66 -26.25 7.03 3.00
C THR A 66 -24.92 6.53 3.57
N ARG A 67 -24.93 6.00 4.80
CA ARG A 67 -23.72 5.54 5.51
C ARG A 67 -22.89 4.53 4.74
N PRO A 68 -23.46 3.53 4.03
CA PRO A 68 -22.65 2.62 3.22
C PRO A 68 -21.87 3.35 2.11
N GLY A 69 -22.50 4.33 1.45
CA GLY A 69 -21.85 5.14 0.42
C GLY A 69 -20.79 6.08 0.99
N GLU A 70 -21.02 6.65 2.17
CA GLU A 70 -20.03 7.46 2.90
C GLU A 70 -18.81 6.62 3.28
N GLY A 71 -19.01 5.38 3.74
CA GLY A 71 -17.93 4.42 4.04
C GLY A 71 -17.08 4.12 2.80
N PHE A 72 -17.73 3.81 1.67
CA PHE A 72 -17.03 3.57 0.41
C PHE A 72 -16.15 4.78 -0.01
N GLN A 73 -16.64 6.00 0.14
CA GLN A 73 -15.85 7.20 -0.16
C GLN A 73 -14.62 7.34 0.74
N GLN A 74 -14.73 6.97 2.02
CA GLN A 74 -13.59 6.96 2.95
C GLN A 74 -12.55 5.93 2.53
N GLU A 75 -12.97 4.72 2.14
CA GLU A 75 -12.07 3.67 1.64
C GLU A 75 -11.35 4.10 0.36
N VAL A 76 -12.07 4.71 -0.58
CA VAL A 76 -11.49 5.26 -1.81
C VAL A 76 -10.43 6.32 -1.48
N GLN A 77 -10.69 7.22 -0.53
CA GLN A 77 -9.70 8.21 -0.10
C GLN A 77 -8.46 7.56 0.53
N GLN A 78 -8.65 6.56 1.40
CA GLN A 78 -7.54 5.82 2.02
C GLN A 78 -6.69 5.06 0.99
N ALA A 79 -7.32 4.49 -0.04
CA ALA A 79 -6.61 3.84 -1.14
C ALA A 79 -5.82 4.85 -1.97
N TYR A 80 -6.38 6.04 -2.22
CA TYR A 80 -5.69 7.11 -2.93
C TYR A 80 -4.43 7.59 -2.18
N ASP A 81 -4.54 7.78 -0.86
CA ASP A 81 -3.44 8.25 0.00
C ASP A 81 -2.25 7.28 0.06
N GLN A 82 -2.48 6.00 -0.24
CA GLN A 82 -1.43 4.97 -0.34
C GLN A 82 -0.71 4.94 -1.69
N THR A 83 -1.17 5.70 -2.68
CA THR A 83 -0.54 5.76 -4.00
C THR A 83 0.64 6.73 -4.02
N ASN A 84 1.42 6.70 -5.11
CA ASN A 84 2.42 7.73 -5.38
C ASN A 84 1.84 9.03 -5.98
N PHE A 85 0.51 9.22 -5.92
CA PHE A 85 -0.24 10.35 -6.49
C PHE A 85 -0.07 10.57 -8.00
N ARG A 86 0.38 9.55 -8.75
CA ARG A 86 0.55 9.60 -10.21
C ARG A 86 -0.07 8.38 -10.85
N ASN A 87 -1.01 8.55 -11.81
CA ASN A 87 -1.78 7.43 -12.36
C ASN A 87 -2.33 6.54 -11.23
N ALA A 88 -3.07 7.18 -10.31
CA ALA A 88 -3.50 6.56 -9.06
C ALA A 88 -4.54 5.45 -9.28
N GLU A 89 -5.41 5.56 -10.30
CA GLU A 89 -6.49 4.61 -10.55
C GLU A 89 -6.02 3.13 -10.65
N PRO A 90 -5.05 2.74 -11.51
CA PRO A 90 -4.54 1.37 -11.51
C PRO A 90 -3.91 0.93 -10.19
N GLN A 91 -3.31 1.86 -9.43
CA GLN A 91 -2.72 1.55 -8.12
C GLN A 91 -3.81 1.30 -7.08
N MET A 92 -4.84 2.14 -7.06
CA MET A 92 -5.99 1.99 -6.17
C MET A 92 -6.73 0.69 -6.43
N LEU A 93 -6.94 0.32 -7.71
CA LEU A 93 -7.53 -0.99 -8.07
C LEU A 93 -6.71 -2.16 -7.52
N LYS A 94 -5.38 -2.08 -7.60
CA LYS A 94 -4.51 -3.11 -7.06
C LYS A 94 -4.49 -3.14 -5.53
N ILE A 95 -4.62 -1.98 -4.89
CA ILE A 95 -4.74 -1.88 -3.43
C ILE A 95 -6.05 -2.54 -2.99
N ASP A 96 -7.16 -2.20 -3.64
CA ASP A 96 -8.48 -2.78 -3.37
C ASP A 96 -8.47 -4.31 -3.53
N GLU A 97 -7.94 -4.81 -4.66
CA GLU A 97 -7.78 -6.26 -4.91
C GLU A 97 -6.96 -6.95 -3.80
N ASN A 98 -5.85 -6.34 -3.39
CA ASN A 98 -5.02 -6.88 -2.32
C ASN A 98 -5.72 -6.85 -0.97
N GLN A 99 -6.45 -5.78 -0.64
CA GLN A 99 -7.21 -5.66 0.60
C GLN A 99 -8.31 -6.72 0.67
N GLU A 100 -9.01 -6.99 -0.42
CA GLU A 100 -9.99 -8.08 -0.54
C GLU A 100 -9.35 -9.45 -0.29
N VAL A 101 -8.18 -9.72 -0.88
CA VAL A 101 -7.44 -10.96 -0.64
C VAL A 101 -7.03 -11.09 0.83
N ILE A 102 -6.49 -10.03 1.43
CA ILE A 102 -6.10 -9.99 2.85
C ILE A 102 -7.33 -10.23 3.74
N ALA A 103 -8.45 -9.57 3.46
CA ALA A 103 -9.69 -9.75 4.22
C ALA A 103 -10.17 -11.21 4.18
N ARG A 104 -10.13 -11.86 3.02
CA ARG A 104 -10.50 -13.29 2.88
C ARG A 104 -9.57 -14.21 3.65
N ILE A 105 -8.26 -13.96 3.59
CA ILE A 105 -7.27 -14.71 4.37
C ILE A 105 -7.55 -14.52 5.86
N ARG A 106 -7.73 -13.27 6.31
CA ARG A 106 -8.03 -12.90 7.70
C ARG A 106 -9.29 -13.62 8.20
N MET A 107 -10.39 -13.55 7.46
CA MET A 107 -11.63 -14.26 7.78
C MET A 107 -11.44 -15.77 7.89
N SER A 108 -10.58 -16.35 7.04
CA SER A 108 -10.28 -17.78 7.07
C SER A 108 -9.47 -18.15 8.31
N VAL A 109 -8.46 -17.34 8.66
CA VAL A 109 -7.66 -17.47 9.88
C VAL A 109 -8.54 -17.31 11.11
N ASP A 110 -9.30 -16.22 11.20
CA ASP A 110 -10.19 -15.94 12.34
C ASP A 110 -11.21 -17.09 12.55
N ARG A 111 -11.72 -17.69 11.46
CA ARG A 111 -12.60 -18.87 11.54
C ARG A 111 -11.89 -20.09 12.09
N LEU A 112 -10.66 -20.37 11.64
CA LEU A 112 -9.86 -21.48 12.14
C LEU A 112 -9.46 -21.25 13.60
N ASP A 113 -9.07 -20.04 13.96
CA ASP A 113 -8.73 -19.67 15.33
C ASP A 113 -9.94 -19.86 16.24
N ALA A 114 -11.13 -19.41 15.83
CA ALA A 114 -12.38 -19.62 16.57
C ALA A 114 -12.73 -21.12 16.73
N GLN A 115 -12.50 -21.94 15.70
CA GLN A 115 -12.68 -23.40 15.80
C GLN A 115 -11.64 -24.02 16.75
N SER A 116 -10.37 -23.64 16.60
CA SER A 116 -9.28 -24.13 17.42
C SER A 116 -9.38 -23.67 18.87
N SER A 117 -9.97 -22.51 19.16
CA SER A 117 -10.22 -22.05 20.53
C SER A 117 -11.33 -22.87 21.19
N LEU A 118 -12.35 -23.27 20.43
CA LEU A 118 -13.38 -24.21 20.91
C LEU A 118 -12.76 -25.60 21.16
N GLU A 119 -11.84 -26.05 20.31
CA GLU A 119 -11.14 -27.34 20.46
C GLU A 119 -10.05 -27.31 21.55
N ARG A 120 -9.38 -26.17 21.78
CA ARG A 120 -8.38 -25.96 22.84
C ARG A 120 -9.03 -25.77 24.22
N GLU A 121 -10.26 -25.25 24.28
CA GLU A 121 -11.07 -25.27 25.51
C GLU A 121 -11.40 -26.72 25.96
N GLU A 122 -11.32 -27.71 25.07
CA GLU A 122 -11.50 -29.14 25.41
C GLU A 122 -10.20 -29.90 25.72
N LEU A 123 -9.02 -29.37 25.37
CA LEU A 123 -7.73 -30.07 25.47
C LEU A 123 -6.61 -29.11 25.88
N ASP A 124 -6.51 -28.80 27.17
CA ASP A 124 -5.36 -28.06 27.70
C ASP A 124 -4.24 -29.04 28.11
N SER A 125 -3.14 -29.05 27.34
CA SER A 125 -1.81 -29.56 27.74
C SER A 125 -0.74 -29.10 26.72
N THR A 126 -0.03 -28.02 27.08
CA THR A 126 1.40 -27.68 26.82
C THR A 126 2.05 -28.03 25.47
N ASP A 127 2.63 -27.02 24.79
CA ASP A 127 4.09 -26.75 24.78
C ASP A 127 4.40 -25.62 23.76
N ASP A 128 5.23 -24.66 24.17
CA ASP A 128 5.52 -23.42 23.45
C ASP A 128 7.00 -23.42 23.04
N GLY A 129 7.26 -23.48 21.73
CA GLY A 129 8.61 -23.51 21.16
C GLY A 129 9.00 -22.16 20.54
N PRO A 130 10.25 -21.64 20.75
CA PRO A 130 10.60 -20.30 20.30
C PRO A 130 10.82 -20.21 18.77
N LEU A 131 10.28 -19.16 18.15
CA LEU A 131 10.60 -18.76 16.77
C LEU A 131 12.02 -18.21 16.64
N ALA A 132 12.73 -18.66 15.61
CA ALA A 132 14.06 -18.17 15.23
C ALA A 132 14.00 -16.72 14.71
N SER A 133 14.95 -15.90 15.14
CA SER A 133 15.15 -14.53 14.67
C SER A 133 15.62 -14.49 13.20
N PRO A 134 15.24 -13.45 12.42
CA PRO A 134 15.69 -13.31 11.04
C PRO A 134 17.20 -13.04 10.97
N SER A 135 17.89 -13.66 10.01
CA SER A 135 19.30 -13.35 9.73
C SER A 135 19.41 -11.93 9.17
N GLU A 136 20.01 -11.02 9.92
CA GLU A 136 20.45 -9.73 9.41
C GLU A 136 21.55 -9.99 8.37
N THR A 137 21.26 -9.68 7.10
CA THR A 137 22.33 -9.63 6.10
C THR A 137 23.24 -8.45 6.44
N GLU A 138 24.48 -8.72 6.84
CA GLU A 138 25.53 -7.77 7.24
C GLU A 138 25.91 -6.71 6.19
N ALA A 139 25.30 -6.75 5.00
CA ALA A 139 25.64 -5.85 3.91
C ALA A 139 24.99 -4.47 4.07
N HIS A 140 25.82 -3.43 4.17
CA HIS A 140 25.38 -2.02 4.17
C HIS A 140 24.80 -1.55 2.82
N TRP A 141 24.69 -2.44 1.82
CA TRP A 141 24.15 -2.14 0.51
C TRP A 141 23.28 -3.29 -0.02
N ALA A 142 22.29 -2.95 -0.84
CA ALA A 142 21.46 -3.92 -1.54
C ALA A 142 21.08 -3.43 -2.95
N LEU A 143 20.84 -4.35 -3.88
CA LEU A 143 20.43 -4.02 -5.25
C LEU A 143 18.96 -4.35 -5.47
N GLY A 144 18.26 -3.47 -6.19
CA GLY A 144 16.84 -3.57 -6.47
C GLY A 144 16.50 -3.46 -7.95
N SER A 145 15.28 -3.88 -8.30
CA SER A 145 14.76 -3.86 -9.67
C SER A 145 15.72 -4.55 -10.66
N PRO A 146 15.91 -5.88 -10.52
CA PRO A 146 16.74 -6.64 -11.44
C PRO A 146 16.09 -6.67 -12.83
N LEU A 147 16.92 -6.51 -13.87
CA LEU A 147 16.54 -6.72 -15.25
C LEU A 147 16.97 -8.11 -15.72
N SER A 148 16.42 -8.53 -16.86
CA SER A 148 16.82 -9.77 -17.53
C SER A 148 18.32 -9.79 -17.79
N LYS A 149 18.94 -10.95 -17.55
CA LYS A 149 20.35 -11.16 -17.84
C LYS A 149 20.63 -10.87 -19.32
N CYS A 150 21.72 -10.18 -19.58
CA CYS A 150 22.12 -9.82 -20.93
C CYS A 150 23.63 -9.97 -21.11
N ASP A 151 24.02 -10.06 -22.38
CA ASP A 151 25.43 -10.02 -22.77
C ASP A 151 25.93 -8.57 -22.73
N PRO A 152 27.20 -8.33 -22.37
CA PRO A 152 27.80 -7.00 -22.35
C PRO A 152 27.62 -6.22 -23.66
N ASP A 153 27.70 -6.92 -24.81
CA ASP A 153 27.53 -6.29 -26.13
C ASP A 153 26.12 -5.69 -26.31
N ARG A 154 25.08 -6.33 -25.74
CA ARG A 154 23.71 -5.80 -25.77
C ARG A 154 23.58 -4.54 -24.91
N VAL A 155 24.35 -4.42 -23.83
CA VAL A 155 24.39 -3.22 -23.00
C VAL A 155 25.02 -2.06 -23.78
N GLU A 156 26.10 -2.32 -24.51
CA GLU A 156 26.77 -1.33 -25.35
C GLU A 156 25.88 -0.88 -26.51
N GLU A 157 25.21 -1.81 -27.20
CA GLU A 157 24.26 -1.50 -28.29
C GLU A 157 23.09 -0.63 -27.79
N ALA A 158 22.47 -1.03 -26.68
CA ALA A 158 21.35 -0.30 -26.07
C ALA A 158 21.73 1.10 -25.60
N ASN A 159 23.01 1.35 -25.30
CA ASN A 159 23.54 2.63 -24.81
C ASN A 159 24.52 3.29 -25.80
N SER A 160 24.44 2.96 -27.08
CA SER A 160 25.37 3.43 -28.13
C SER A 160 25.48 4.96 -28.25
N GLN A 161 24.44 5.69 -27.84
CA GLN A 161 24.41 7.15 -27.80
C GLN A 161 25.26 7.75 -26.65
N HIS A 162 25.63 6.95 -25.66
CA HIS A 162 26.35 7.40 -24.48
C HIS A 162 27.84 7.03 -24.57
N PRO A 163 28.76 8.02 -24.58
CA PRO A 163 30.19 7.76 -24.73
C PRO A 163 30.78 6.91 -23.59
N GLY A 164 30.16 6.92 -22.42
CA GLY A 164 30.56 6.10 -21.27
C GLY A 164 30.39 4.59 -21.48
N PHE A 165 29.54 4.18 -22.43
CA PHE A 165 29.28 2.77 -22.74
C PHE A 165 30.06 2.24 -23.94
N ARG A 166 31.01 3.02 -24.49
CA ARG A 166 31.89 2.54 -25.57
C ARG A 166 32.89 1.52 -25.05
N ARG A 167 33.03 0.40 -25.78
CA ARG A 167 33.93 -0.71 -25.51
C ARG A 167 33.75 -1.28 -24.10
N VAL A 168 32.50 -1.36 -23.62
CA VAL A 168 32.20 -1.82 -22.26
C VAL A 168 32.68 -3.25 -22.07
N THR A 169 32.46 -4.12 -23.05
CA THR A 169 32.91 -5.53 -23.00
C THR A 169 34.41 -5.63 -22.80
N THR A 170 35.19 -4.87 -23.58
CA THR A 170 36.66 -4.87 -23.47
C THR A 170 37.12 -4.30 -22.13
N ARG A 171 36.64 -3.11 -21.76
CA ARG A 171 37.03 -2.42 -20.52
C ARG A 171 36.67 -3.20 -19.27
N LEU A 172 35.50 -3.84 -19.28
CA LEU A 172 35.06 -4.70 -18.18
C LEU A 172 35.94 -5.95 -18.08
N THR A 173 36.28 -6.57 -19.20
CA THR A 173 37.16 -7.74 -19.22
C THR A 173 38.57 -7.39 -18.71
N GLU A 174 39.13 -6.26 -19.17
CA GLU A 174 40.41 -5.73 -18.67
C GLU A 174 40.35 -5.47 -17.17
N PHE A 175 39.35 -4.73 -16.68
CA PHE A 175 39.17 -4.45 -15.26
C PHE A 175 39.03 -5.72 -14.41
N LEU A 176 38.19 -6.67 -14.83
CA LEU A 176 38.03 -7.95 -14.14
C LEU A 176 39.33 -8.75 -14.14
N SER A 177 40.13 -8.63 -15.19
CA SER A 177 41.43 -9.30 -15.29
C SER A 177 42.47 -8.73 -14.31
N GLU A 178 42.36 -7.45 -13.96
CA GLU A 178 43.23 -6.76 -12.99
C GLU A 178 42.81 -7.01 -11.54
N VAL A 179 41.50 -7.04 -11.26
CA VAL A 179 40.96 -7.09 -9.88
C VAL A 179 40.71 -8.50 -9.38
N THR A 180 40.59 -9.49 -10.27
CA THR A 180 40.22 -10.87 -9.90
C THR A 180 41.41 -11.82 -10.02
N ASP A 181 41.57 -12.70 -9.02
CA ASP A 181 42.58 -13.76 -9.07
C ASP A 181 42.41 -14.69 -10.28
N PRO A 182 43.50 -15.28 -10.82
CA PRO A 182 43.45 -16.15 -12.00
C PRO A 182 42.46 -17.31 -11.88
N GLU A 183 42.29 -17.86 -10.67
CA GLU A 183 41.36 -18.97 -10.38
C GLU A 183 39.89 -18.55 -10.34
N HIS A 184 39.63 -17.27 -10.01
CA HIS A 184 38.28 -16.70 -9.95
C HIS A 184 37.94 -15.89 -11.21
N ARG A 185 38.86 -15.86 -12.19
CA ARG A 185 38.66 -15.13 -13.43
C ARG A 185 37.48 -15.77 -14.19
N PRO A 186 36.51 -14.97 -14.62
CA PRO A 186 35.34 -15.52 -15.26
C PRO A 186 35.63 -16.16 -16.61
N THR A 187 35.09 -17.37 -16.78
CA THR A 187 35.09 -18.08 -18.06
C THR A 187 34.16 -17.38 -19.05
N SER A 188 34.67 -17.03 -20.23
CA SER A 188 33.87 -16.50 -21.33
C SER A 188 32.76 -17.48 -21.75
N PRO A 189 31.53 -17.02 -22.08
CA PRO A 189 31.10 -15.63 -22.19
C PRO A 189 30.59 -15.02 -20.86
N LEU A 190 30.91 -13.73 -20.65
CA LEU A 190 30.44 -12.96 -19.49
C LEU A 190 28.92 -12.75 -19.55
N ARG A 191 28.21 -12.95 -18.42
CA ARG A 191 26.80 -12.59 -18.29
C ARG A 191 26.60 -11.52 -17.22
N LEU A 192 25.89 -10.46 -17.60
CA LEU A 192 25.54 -9.35 -16.71
C LEU A 192 24.09 -9.47 -16.27
N THR A 193 23.84 -9.12 -15.01
CA THR A 193 22.49 -8.84 -14.50
C THR A 193 22.42 -7.34 -14.21
N PRO A 194 21.72 -6.55 -15.04
CA PRO A 194 21.54 -5.12 -14.77
C PRO A 194 20.56 -4.89 -13.62
N TYR A 195 20.77 -3.80 -12.90
CA TYR A 195 19.89 -3.33 -11.83
C TYR A 195 19.59 -1.84 -12.03
N GLN A 196 18.41 -1.41 -11.61
CA GLN A 196 17.98 0.00 -11.74
C GLN A 196 18.04 0.77 -10.42
N CYS A 197 18.37 0.11 -9.31
CA CYS A 197 18.30 0.68 -7.98
C CYS A 197 19.41 0.13 -7.06
N LEU A 198 20.05 1.01 -6.30
CA LEU A 198 21.01 0.71 -5.24
C LEU A 198 20.50 1.32 -3.93
N TYR A 199 20.36 0.47 -2.91
CA TYR A 199 20.06 0.86 -1.53
C TYR A 199 21.37 0.92 -0.76
N LEU A 200 21.63 2.04 -0.08
CA LEU A 200 22.80 2.24 0.77
C LEU A 200 22.33 2.58 2.18
N ASN A 201 22.64 1.72 3.13
CA ASN A 201 22.44 2.00 4.55
C ASN A 201 23.71 2.64 5.11
N TYR A 202 23.57 3.74 5.83
CA TYR A 202 24.68 4.43 6.48
C TYR A 202 24.21 5.01 7.81
N ARG A 203 25.15 5.22 8.73
CA ARG A 203 24.88 5.99 9.94
C ARG A 203 25.11 7.46 9.66
N SER A 204 24.09 8.28 9.82
CA SER A 204 24.22 9.72 9.67
C SER A 204 25.10 10.30 10.77
N LEU A 205 26.04 11.16 10.41
CA LEU A 205 26.90 11.85 11.39
C LEU A 205 26.18 12.98 12.13
N GLU A 206 25.00 13.39 11.66
CA GLU A 206 24.21 14.47 12.27
C GLU A 206 23.42 13.97 13.48
N ASP A 207 22.73 12.83 13.34
CA ASP A 207 21.81 12.30 14.34
C ASP A 207 22.15 10.89 14.84
N TRP A 208 23.23 10.29 14.32
CA TRP A 208 23.73 8.95 14.65
C TRP A 208 22.72 7.82 14.39
N ARG A 209 21.65 8.09 13.63
CA ARG A 209 20.66 7.08 13.24
C ARG A 209 21.06 6.44 11.91
N GLU A 210 20.64 5.19 11.74
CA GLU A 210 20.73 4.52 10.44
C GLU A 210 19.75 5.20 9.47
N LYS A 211 20.28 5.62 8.32
CA LYS A 211 19.53 6.18 7.19
C LYS A 211 19.79 5.34 5.96
N ARG A 212 18.86 5.39 5.01
CA ARG A 212 18.94 4.68 3.74
C ARG A 212 18.83 5.64 2.58
N ASP A 213 19.85 5.69 1.73
CA ASP A 213 19.79 6.35 0.44
C ASP A 213 19.34 5.35 -0.63
N ILE A 214 18.53 5.84 -1.57
CA ILE A 214 18.01 5.05 -2.70
C ILE A 214 18.46 5.72 -3.99
N LEU A 215 19.51 5.17 -4.60
CA LEU A 215 20.09 5.67 -5.84
C LEU A 215 19.49 4.92 -7.03
N ARG A 216 18.99 5.66 -8.02
CA ARG A 216 18.31 5.12 -9.21
C ARG A 216 19.05 5.44 -10.51
N CYS A 217 19.02 4.49 -11.43
CA CYS A 217 19.48 4.63 -12.81
C CYS A 217 18.47 3.98 -13.77
N ASN A 218 17.27 4.56 -13.83
CA ASN A 218 16.18 4.05 -14.63
C ASN A 218 15.98 4.91 -15.89
N PRO A 219 16.19 4.38 -17.10
CA PRO A 219 15.99 5.14 -18.35
C PRO A 219 14.52 5.48 -18.62
N ASN A 220 13.56 4.81 -17.96
CA ASN A 220 12.13 5.10 -18.06
C ASN A 220 11.48 5.09 -16.67
N PHE A 221 11.54 6.23 -16.00
CA PHE A 221 10.92 6.49 -14.70
C PHE A 221 9.74 7.44 -14.89
N TYR A 222 8.54 6.87 -15.08
CA TYR A 222 7.31 7.61 -15.37
C TYR A 222 7.37 8.42 -16.68
N GLY A 223 7.92 7.82 -17.75
CA GLY A 223 8.01 8.44 -19.07
C GLY A 223 9.27 9.30 -19.29
N GLU A 224 10.05 9.54 -18.24
CA GLU A 224 11.27 10.33 -18.29
C GLU A 224 12.45 9.57 -17.67
N PRO A 225 13.68 9.77 -18.15
CA PRO A 225 14.86 9.15 -17.56
C PRO A 225 15.17 9.72 -16.17
N ARG A 226 15.47 8.84 -15.20
CA ARG A 226 15.95 9.20 -13.86
C ARG A 226 17.31 8.57 -13.57
N PHE A 227 18.32 9.42 -13.46
CA PHE A 227 19.68 9.05 -13.08
C PHE A 227 20.12 9.94 -11.92
N ASP A 228 20.24 9.34 -10.73
CA ASP A 228 20.59 10.07 -9.51
C ASP A 228 22.10 10.44 -9.51
N CYS A 229 22.42 11.56 -8.87
CA CYS A 229 23.81 12.03 -8.71
C CYS A 229 24.51 11.27 -7.59
N VAL A 230 25.80 11.02 -7.75
CA VAL A 230 26.64 10.31 -6.78
C VAL A 230 27.93 11.08 -6.50
N VAL A 231 28.42 10.96 -5.27
CA VAL A 231 29.74 11.41 -4.88
C VAL A 231 30.68 10.22 -4.95
N ILE A 232 31.76 10.36 -5.71
CA ILE A 232 32.75 9.30 -5.91
C ILE A 232 33.99 9.66 -5.10
N ASN A 233 34.44 8.72 -4.27
CA ASN A 233 35.61 8.88 -3.41
C ASN A 233 36.92 8.77 -4.22
N THR A 234 37.17 9.76 -5.08
CA THR A 234 38.44 9.97 -5.78
C THR A 234 39.29 11.01 -5.03
N ALA A 235 40.56 11.15 -5.39
CA ALA A 235 41.43 12.23 -4.91
C ALA A 235 41.77 13.17 -6.09
N PRO A 236 41.16 14.37 -6.22
CA PRO A 236 40.12 14.96 -5.37
C PRO A 236 38.73 14.31 -5.55
N ILE A 237 37.82 14.55 -4.60
CA ILE A 237 36.44 14.03 -4.65
C ILE A 237 35.77 14.48 -5.95
N SER A 238 35.10 13.55 -6.63
CA SER A 238 34.40 13.83 -7.89
C SER A 238 32.92 13.56 -7.77
N PHE A 239 32.14 14.24 -8.61
CA PHE A 239 30.70 14.05 -8.72
C PHE A 239 30.40 13.36 -10.04
N GLY A 240 29.48 12.40 -10.00
CA GLY A 240 29.03 11.65 -11.16
C GLY A 240 27.52 11.53 -11.19
N ARG A 241 27.02 10.97 -12.29
CA ARG A 241 25.62 10.58 -12.41
C ARG A 241 25.58 9.08 -12.64
N LEU A 242 24.86 8.35 -11.81
CA LEU A 242 24.81 6.90 -11.87
C LEU A 242 24.05 6.47 -13.13
N GLN A 243 24.77 5.92 -14.12
CA GLN A 243 24.18 5.54 -15.41
C GLN A 243 23.67 4.11 -15.43
N ALA A 244 24.39 3.18 -14.80
CA ALA A 244 23.98 1.79 -14.75
C ALA A 244 24.67 1.05 -13.61
N ILE A 245 24.02 -0.02 -13.14
CA ILE A 245 24.53 -0.95 -12.14
C ILE A 245 24.43 -2.36 -12.72
N PHE A 246 25.48 -3.16 -12.57
CA PHE A 246 25.48 -4.55 -13.02
C PHE A 246 26.10 -5.44 -11.96
N VAL A 247 25.55 -6.64 -11.79
CA VAL A 247 26.23 -7.73 -11.10
C VAL A 247 26.73 -8.70 -12.13
N PHE A 248 27.99 -9.08 -11.95
CA PHE A 248 28.61 -10.16 -12.67
C PHE A 248 28.53 -11.44 -11.83
N ARG A 249 28.20 -12.57 -12.45
CA ARG A 249 28.32 -13.90 -11.81
C ARG A 249 29.20 -14.78 -12.70
N GLY A 250 30.39 -15.09 -12.21
CA GLY A 250 31.22 -16.17 -12.76
C GLY A 250 30.52 -17.49 -12.49
N LYS A 251 30.62 -18.44 -13.44
CA LYS A 251 30.38 -19.84 -13.12
C LYS A 251 31.61 -20.42 -12.46
#